data_AF-A0A484M2Q3-F1
#
_entry.id   AF-A0A484M2Q3-F1
#
_cell.length_a   1.000
_cell.length_b   1.000
_cell.length_c   1.000
_cell.angle_alpha   90.00
_cell.angle_beta   90.00
_cell.angle_gamma   90.00
#
_symmetry.space_group_name_H-M   'P 1'
#
loop_
_entity.id
_entity.type
_entity.pdbx_description
1 polymer ?
#
loop_
_entity_poly.entity_id
_entity_poly.type
_entity_poly.pdbx_seq_one_letter_code
_entity_poly.pdbx_strand_id
1 'polypeptide(L)'
;MEKAIKNKVAKAVVPAVDVMFQALREFGSKVIPPKRILKMLPELFDHQDQNVRASSKGLTLELCRWVGKDPVKSILFEKMRDTMKKELEAELVNVTGTAKPTRKIRSAQDKVLEQDAMPTSPRQLALDLLKNPLLTPTGNR
;
A
#
# COMPACT_ATOMS: atom_id res chain seq x y z
N MET A 1 2.83 -9.69 -15.87
CA MET A 1 1.91 -10.21 -14.82
C MET A 1 0.51 -10.48 -15.35
N GLU A 2 -0.17 -9.55 -16.03
CA GLU A 2 -1.53 -9.80 -16.58
C GLU A 2 -1.65 -11.08 -17.41
N LYS A 3 -0.64 -11.41 -18.24
CA LYS A 3 -0.63 -12.66 -19.02
C LYS A 3 -0.61 -13.94 -18.15
N ALA A 4 -0.02 -13.88 -16.96
CA ALA A 4 0.09 -15.04 -16.07
C ALA A 4 -1.23 -15.31 -15.33
N ILE A 5 -1.98 -14.27 -14.98
CA ILE A 5 -3.26 -14.37 -14.26
C ILE A 5 -4.35 -15.01 -15.11
N LYS A 6 -4.29 -14.83 -16.44
CA LYS A 6 -5.19 -15.45 -17.42
C LYS A 6 -4.86 -16.92 -17.71
N ASN A 7 -3.83 -17.47 -17.08
CA ASN A 7 -3.47 -18.87 -17.25
C ASN A 7 -4.45 -19.74 -16.46
N LYS A 8 -4.82 -20.90 -17.02
CA LYS A 8 -5.71 -21.87 -16.35
C LYS A 8 -4.99 -22.71 -15.29
N VAL A 9 -3.66 -22.68 -15.27
CA VAL A 9 -2.85 -23.54 -14.40
C VAL A 9 -2.38 -22.78 -13.16
N ALA A 10 -2.78 -23.27 -11.98
CA ALA A 10 -2.44 -22.69 -10.69
C ALA A 10 -0.93 -22.51 -10.46
N LYS A 11 -0.10 -23.44 -10.95
CA LYS A 11 1.37 -23.36 -10.94
C LYS A 11 1.93 -22.06 -11.53
N ALA A 12 1.23 -21.44 -12.47
CA ALA A 12 1.65 -20.15 -13.04
C ALA A 12 0.98 -18.97 -12.32
N VAL A 13 -0.28 -19.12 -11.91
CA VAL A 13 -1.07 -18.03 -11.34
C VAL A 13 -0.66 -17.73 -9.90
N VAL A 14 -0.56 -18.74 -9.03
CA VAL A 14 -0.26 -18.54 -7.59
C VAL A 14 1.07 -17.80 -7.39
N PRO A 15 2.21 -18.20 -8.01
CA PRO A 15 3.46 -17.46 -7.83
C PRO A 15 3.39 -16.03 -8.36
N ALA A 16 2.60 -15.78 -9.40
CA ALA A 16 2.40 -14.42 -9.91
C ALA A 16 1.61 -13.55 -8.92
N VAL A 17 0.59 -14.12 -8.27
CA VAL A 17 -0.17 -13.43 -7.21
C VAL A 17 0.71 -13.17 -5.99
N ASP A 18 1.54 -14.13 -5.59
CA ASP A 18 2.46 -13.97 -4.46
C ASP A 18 3.50 -12.87 -4.72
N VAL A 19 4.04 -12.77 -5.94
CA VAL A 19 4.94 -11.67 -6.34
C VAL A 19 4.21 -10.31 -6.27
N MET A 20 2.95 -10.25 -6.69
CA MET A 20 2.15 -9.02 -6.55
C MET A 20 1.93 -8.63 -5.09
N PHE A 21 1.65 -9.61 -4.23
CA PHE A 21 1.50 -9.41 -2.79
C PHE A 21 2.79 -8.85 -2.19
N GLN A 22 3.95 -9.47 -2.47
CA GLN A 22 5.24 -8.99 -1.95
C GLN A 22 5.58 -7.60 -2.49
N ALA A 23 5.37 -7.35 -3.79
CA ALA A 23 5.63 -6.04 -4.36
C ALA A 23 4.76 -4.95 -3.72
N LEU A 24 3.48 -5.22 -3.50
CA LEU A 24 2.59 -4.28 -2.83
C LEU A 24 3.02 -4.04 -1.38
N ARG A 25 3.36 -5.10 -0.64
CA ARG A 25 3.83 -5.02 0.74
C ARG A 25 5.13 -4.23 0.89
N GLU A 26 6.09 -4.45 -0.01
CA GLU A 26 7.42 -3.85 0.08
C GLU A 26 7.43 -2.38 -0.38
N PHE A 27 6.79 -2.08 -1.51
CA PHE A 27 6.88 -0.77 -2.17
C PHE A 27 5.65 0.11 -1.99
N GLY A 28 4.50 -0.49 -1.69
CA GLY A 28 3.25 0.22 -1.42
C GLY A 28 2.47 0.69 -2.64
N SER A 29 1.30 1.25 -2.35
CA SER A 29 0.30 1.68 -3.33
C SER A 29 0.72 2.83 -4.25
N LYS A 30 1.77 3.58 -3.89
CA LYS A 30 2.36 4.62 -4.76
C LYS A 30 3.09 4.00 -5.96
N VAL A 31 3.73 2.85 -5.74
CA VAL A 31 4.53 2.15 -6.74
C VAL A 31 3.70 1.11 -7.46
N ILE A 32 2.88 0.37 -6.71
CA ILE A 32 2.03 -0.70 -7.22
C ILE A 32 0.59 -0.18 -7.27
N PRO A 33 0.07 0.23 -8.45
CA PRO A 33 -1.21 0.93 -8.52
C PRO A 33 -2.39 0.03 -8.09
N PRO A 34 -3.12 0.39 -7.01
CA PRO A 34 -4.23 -0.42 -6.48
C PRO A 34 -5.31 -0.73 -7.51
N LYS A 35 -5.62 0.23 -8.39
CA LYS A 35 -6.61 0.09 -9.45
C LYS A 35 -6.29 -1.07 -10.41
N ARG A 36 -5.00 -1.38 -10.64
CA ARG A 36 -4.61 -2.49 -11.51
C ARG A 36 -4.90 -3.84 -10.85
N ILE A 37 -4.58 -3.95 -9.55
CA ILE A 37 -4.87 -5.15 -8.76
C ILE A 37 -6.39 -5.39 -8.70
N LEU A 38 -7.18 -4.36 -8.37
CA LEU A 38 -8.64 -4.45 -8.28
C LEU A 38 -9.32 -4.95 -9.56
N LYS A 39 -8.78 -4.61 -10.73
CA LYS A 39 -9.33 -5.07 -12.02
C LYS A 39 -9.09 -6.57 -12.26
N MET A 40 -8.03 -7.15 -11.70
CA MET A 40 -7.66 -8.56 -11.91
C MET A 40 -8.29 -9.50 -10.88
N LEU A 41 -8.62 -8.99 -9.69
CA LEU A 41 -9.18 -9.79 -8.59
C LEU A 41 -10.46 -10.57 -8.95
N PRO A 42 -11.46 -10.02 -9.70
CA PRO A 42 -12.65 -10.79 -10.06
C PRO A 42 -12.34 -12.08 -10.82
N GLU A 43 -11.42 -12.03 -11.79
CA GLU A 43 -11.01 -13.21 -12.57
C GLU A 43 -10.26 -14.23 -11.69
N LEU A 44 -9.41 -13.73 -10.79
CA LEU A 44 -8.70 -14.56 -9.83
C LEU A 44 -9.63 -15.26 -8.83
N PHE A 45 -10.71 -14.60 -8.41
CA PHE A 45 -11.72 -15.19 -7.54
C PHE A 45 -12.62 -16.18 -8.28
N ASP A 46 -12.82 -16.01 -9.59
CA ASP A 46 -13.57 -16.97 -10.40
C ASP A 46 -12.74 -18.18 -10.87
N HIS A 47 -11.44 -18.19 -10.57
CA HIS A 47 -10.56 -19.31 -10.93
C HIS A 47 -11.00 -20.62 -10.26
N GLN A 48 -10.91 -21.74 -11.00
CA GLN A 48 -11.38 -23.06 -10.53
C GLN A 48 -10.51 -23.66 -9.42
N ASP A 49 -9.21 -23.40 -9.46
CA ASP A 49 -8.25 -23.85 -8.44
C ASP A 49 -8.41 -23.10 -7.10
N GLN A 50 -8.47 -23.84 -6.00
CA GLN A 50 -8.65 -23.28 -4.66
C GLN A 50 -7.45 -22.45 -4.16
N ASN A 51 -6.23 -22.81 -4.56
CA ASN A 51 -5.01 -22.14 -4.12
C ASN A 51 -4.91 -20.75 -4.77
N VAL A 52 -5.36 -20.64 -6.02
CA VAL A 52 -5.49 -19.32 -6.69
C VAL A 52 -6.44 -18.43 -5.90
N ARG A 53 -7.63 -18.94 -5.52
CA ARG A 53 -8.59 -18.16 -4.73
C ARG A 53 -8.03 -17.78 -3.35
N ALA A 54 -7.35 -18.72 -2.67
CA ALA A 54 -6.73 -18.46 -1.37
C ALA A 54 -5.62 -17.39 -1.43
N SER A 55 -4.69 -17.49 -2.39
CA SER A 55 -3.64 -16.48 -2.60
C SER A 55 -4.25 -15.10 -2.94
N SER A 56 -5.35 -15.09 -3.71
CA SER A 56 -6.08 -13.87 -4.08
C SER A 56 -6.78 -13.19 -2.90
N LYS A 57 -7.28 -13.98 -1.92
CA LYS A 57 -7.74 -13.44 -0.63
C LYS A 57 -6.60 -12.73 0.08
N GLY A 58 -5.43 -13.36 0.22
CA GLY A 58 -4.24 -12.75 0.81
C GLY A 58 -3.83 -11.43 0.15
N LEU A 59 -3.79 -11.38 -1.20
CA LEU A 59 -3.55 -10.14 -1.95
C LEU A 59 -4.59 -9.05 -1.66
N THR A 60 -5.85 -9.43 -1.54
CA THR A 60 -6.95 -8.51 -1.22
C THR A 60 -6.83 -7.93 0.19
N LEU A 61 -6.47 -8.75 1.18
CA LEU A 61 -6.26 -8.29 2.56
C LEU A 61 -5.11 -7.28 2.64
N GLU A 62 -3.99 -7.55 1.97
CA GLU A 62 -2.87 -6.61 1.92
C GLU A 62 -3.30 -5.32 1.24
N LEU A 63 -4.03 -5.39 0.12
CA LEU A 63 -4.58 -4.22 -0.55
C LEU A 63 -5.44 -3.35 0.37
N CYS A 64 -6.31 -3.97 1.18
CA CYS A 64 -7.12 -3.26 2.16
C CYS A 64 -6.29 -2.50 3.20
N ARG A 65 -5.08 -2.97 3.55
CA ARG A 65 -4.17 -2.24 4.45
C ARG A 65 -3.61 -0.97 3.82
N TRP A 66 -3.53 -0.91 2.49
CA TRP A 66 -2.97 0.21 1.73
C TRP A 66 -4.00 1.25 1.33
N VAL A 67 -5.22 0.84 0.98
CA VAL A 67 -6.26 1.75 0.44
C VAL A 67 -7.54 1.80 1.26
N GLY A 68 -7.63 1.01 2.33
CA GLY A 68 -8.83 0.88 3.15
C GLY A 68 -9.76 -0.24 2.69
N LYS A 69 -10.61 -0.70 3.60
CA LYS A 69 -11.54 -1.82 3.38
C LYS A 69 -12.70 -1.39 2.47
N ASP A 70 -13.32 -0.25 2.76
CA ASP A 70 -14.53 0.21 2.06
C ASP A 70 -14.34 0.42 0.56
N PRO A 71 -13.25 1.07 0.08
CA PRO A 71 -13.02 1.22 -1.35
C PRO A 71 -12.81 -0.11 -2.07
N VAL A 72 -12.15 -1.08 -1.42
CA VAL A 72 -11.94 -2.42 -1.98
C VAL A 72 -13.27 -3.17 -2.06
N LYS A 73 -14.05 -3.17 -0.97
CA LYS A 73 -15.36 -3.82 -0.92
C LYS A 73 -16.30 -3.27 -1.99
N SER A 74 -16.43 -1.94 -2.09
CA SER A 74 -17.34 -1.28 -3.03
C SER A 74 -17.10 -1.69 -4.49
N ILE A 75 -15.84 -1.91 -4.89
CA ILE A 75 -15.50 -2.27 -6.27
C ILE A 75 -15.57 -3.78 -6.51
N LEU A 76 -15.16 -4.57 -5.52
CA LEU A 76 -14.94 -6.00 -5.69
C LEU A 76 -16.20 -6.83 -5.41
N PHE A 77 -17.01 -6.44 -4.42
CA PHE A 77 -18.09 -7.29 -3.92
C PHE A 77 -19.24 -7.44 -4.91
N GLU A 78 -19.45 -6.50 -5.82
CA GLU A 78 -20.45 -6.65 -6.88
C GLU A 78 -20.10 -7.79 -7.86
N LYS A 79 -18.82 -8.21 -7.90
CA LYS A 79 -18.30 -9.18 -8.87
C LYS A 79 -17.96 -10.55 -8.26
N MET A 80 -18.38 -10.80 -7.02
CA MET A 80 -18.08 -12.03 -6.28
C MET A 80 -19.35 -12.82 -5.96
N ARG A 81 -19.21 -14.13 -5.79
CA ARG A 81 -20.25 -14.99 -5.22
C ARG A 81 -20.38 -14.73 -3.71
N ASP A 82 -21.60 -14.82 -3.16
CA ASP A 82 -21.87 -14.42 -1.77
C ASP A 82 -21.08 -15.22 -0.73
N THR A 83 -20.84 -16.52 -0.96
CA THR A 83 -19.99 -17.34 -0.09
C THR A 83 -18.58 -16.74 0.04
N MET A 84 -18.00 -16.30 -1.07
CA MET A 84 -16.66 -15.74 -1.10
C MET A 84 -16.60 -14.34 -0.47
N LYS A 85 -17.67 -13.54 -0.62
CA LYS A 85 -17.80 -12.26 0.09
C LYS A 85 -17.76 -12.50 1.59
N LYS A 86 -18.57 -13.45 2.10
CA LYS A 86 -18.62 -13.78 3.53
C LYS A 86 -17.27 -14.23 4.08
N GLU A 87 -16.57 -15.11 3.36
CA GLU A 87 -15.21 -15.54 3.74
C GLU A 87 -14.24 -14.35 3.81
N LEU A 88 -14.23 -13.52 2.76
CA LEU A 88 -13.34 -12.35 2.70
C LEU A 88 -13.69 -11.32 3.78
N GLU A 89 -14.97 -11.10 4.08
CA GLU A 89 -15.41 -10.22 5.15
C GLU A 89 -14.96 -10.70 6.52
N ALA A 90 -15.07 -12.00 6.80
CA ALA A 90 -14.60 -12.59 8.04
C ALA A 90 -13.09 -12.37 8.23
N GLU A 91 -12.30 -12.56 7.16
CA GLU A 91 -10.85 -12.32 7.19
C GLU A 91 -10.52 -10.82 7.32
N LEU A 92 -11.32 -9.93 6.71
CA LEU A 92 -11.11 -8.47 6.77
C LEU A 92 -11.30 -7.88 8.17
N VAL A 93 -12.05 -8.53 9.08
CA VAL A 93 -12.16 -8.08 10.48
C VAL A 93 -10.79 -8.05 11.15
N ASN A 94 -9.94 -9.04 10.84
CA ASN A 94 -8.61 -9.19 11.43
C ASN A 94 -7.58 -8.24 10.83
N VAL A 95 -7.90 -7.56 9.71
CA VAL A 95 -7.02 -6.57 9.10
C VAL A 95 -7.05 -5.30 9.94
N THR A 96 -5.95 -5.04 10.66
CA THR A 96 -5.77 -3.85 11.50
C THR A 96 -4.57 -3.03 11.05
N GLY A 97 -4.61 -1.73 11.35
CA GLY A 97 -3.56 -0.77 11.04
C GLY A 97 -3.49 -0.35 9.56
N THR A 98 -2.66 0.65 9.29
CA THR A 98 -2.34 1.13 7.94
C THR A 98 -0.96 0.61 7.53
N ALA A 99 -0.84 0.13 6.29
CA ALA A 99 0.43 -0.35 5.77
C ALA A 99 1.43 0.81 5.55
N LYS A 100 2.72 0.53 5.77
CA LYS A 100 3.84 1.44 5.50
C LYS A 100 4.87 0.73 4.63
N PRO A 101 5.43 1.38 3.57
CA PRO A 101 6.40 0.73 2.71
C PRO A 101 7.68 0.43 3.48
N THR A 102 8.22 -0.77 3.31
CA THR A 102 9.48 -1.18 3.94
C THR A 102 10.67 -0.99 3.02
N ARG A 103 10.46 -0.83 1.70
CA ARG A 103 11.52 -0.61 0.70
C ARG A 103 11.28 0.67 -0.09
N LYS A 104 12.36 1.44 -0.31
CA LYS A 104 12.38 2.62 -1.18
C LYS A 104 12.91 2.22 -2.57
N ILE A 105 12.29 2.67 -3.65
CA ILE A 105 12.84 2.54 -5.00
C ILE A 105 14.11 3.41 -5.09
N ARG A 106 15.11 3.00 -5.90
CA ARG A 106 16.33 3.77 -6.17
C ARG A 106 16.05 5.24 -6.52
N SER A 107 15.10 5.54 -7.41
CA SER A 107 14.71 6.92 -7.77
C SER A 107 14.10 7.73 -6.62
N ALA A 108 13.67 7.09 -5.54
CA ALA A 108 13.19 7.76 -4.33
C ALA A 108 14.31 7.97 -3.29
N GLN A 109 15.51 7.41 -3.47
CA GLN A 109 16.66 7.67 -2.59
C GLN A 109 17.28 9.04 -2.90
N ASP A 110 17.37 9.43 -4.17
CA ASP A 110 17.78 10.80 -4.56
C ASP A 110 16.89 11.88 -3.94
N LYS A 111 15.59 11.61 -3.80
CA LYS A 111 14.64 12.59 -3.25
C LYS A 111 14.68 12.72 -1.72
N VAL A 112 15.30 11.77 -1.01
CA VAL A 112 15.42 11.81 0.46
C VAL A 112 16.64 12.62 0.89
N LEU A 113 17.69 12.68 0.05
CA LEU A 113 18.90 13.47 0.35
C LEU A 113 18.63 14.99 0.34
N GLU A 114 17.59 15.47 -0.34
CA GLU A 114 17.19 16.88 -0.34
C GLU A 114 16.26 17.28 0.82
N GLN A 115 15.56 16.36 1.49
CA GLN A 115 14.58 16.74 2.53
C GLN A 115 15.14 16.73 3.96
N ASP A 116 16.34 16.18 4.18
CA ASP A 116 17.04 16.27 5.47
C ASP A 116 18.05 17.43 5.55
N ALA A 117 18.14 18.27 4.51
CA ALA A 117 19.05 19.42 4.45
C ALA A 117 18.30 20.77 4.43
N MET A 118 17.89 21.22 5.62
CA MET A 118 17.69 22.62 6.07
C MET A 118 16.44 23.41 5.61
N PRO A 119 16.10 24.54 6.28
CA PRO A 119 16.16 24.85 7.73
C PRO A 119 14.82 25.44 8.24
N THR A 120 14.72 25.61 9.56
CA THR A 120 13.64 26.32 10.26
C THR A 120 13.21 27.58 9.51
N SER A 121 11.92 27.64 9.13
CA SER A 121 11.39 28.82 8.43
C SER A 121 11.66 30.10 9.25
N PRO A 122 11.90 31.26 8.61
CA PRO A 122 12.10 32.54 9.32
C PRO A 122 10.95 32.88 10.27
N ARG A 123 9.74 32.39 9.97
CA ARG A 123 8.56 32.51 10.85
C ARG A 123 8.72 31.73 12.15
N GLN A 124 9.34 30.55 12.10
CA GLN A 124 9.57 29.73 13.28
C GLN A 124 10.65 30.35 14.17
N LEU A 125 11.72 30.90 13.58
CA LEU A 125 12.77 31.62 14.31
C LEU A 125 12.23 32.86 15.03
N ALA A 126 11.37 33.65 14.37
CA ALA A 126 10.72 34.80 14.99
C ALA A 126 9.79 34.40 16.16
N LEU A 127 9.12 33.25 16.03
CA LEU A 127 8.23 32.74 17.08
C LEU A 127 9.00 32.22 18.30
N ASP A 128 10.18 31.64 18.08
CA ASP A 128 11.04 31.14 19.16
C ASP A 128 11.74 32.31 19.89
N LEU A 129 12.10 33.38 19.19
CA LEU A 129 12.60 34.63 19.80
C LEU A 129 11.53 35.34 20.63
N LEU A 130 10.26 35.29 20.21
CA LEU A 130 9.15 35.88 20.98
C LEU A 130 8.86 35.08 22.26
N LYS A 131 9.16 33.77 22.25
CA LYS A 131 8.92 32.86 23.39
C LYS A 131 10.08 32.81 24.38
N ASN A 132 11.30 33.18 23.97
CA ASN A 132 12.50 33.17 24.82
C ASN A 132 13.28 34.49 24.68
N PRO A 133 13.03 35.49 25.54
CA PRO A 133 13.64 36.83 25.44
C PRO A 133 15.15 36.89 25.75
N LEU A 134 15.83 35.77 25.99
CA LEU A 134 17.21 35.74 26.52
C LEU A 134 18.29 35.29 25.52
N LEU A 135 17.97 35.16 24.23
CA LEU A 135 19.01 35.02 23.19
C LEU A 135 19.18 36.35 22.47
N THR A 136 19.89 37.29 23.11
CA THR A 136 20.51 38.39 22.36
C THR A 136 21.74 37.85 21.64
N PRO A 137 21.90 38.09 20.33
CA PRO A 137 23.19 37.89 19.69
C PRO A 137 24.08 39.01 20.22
N THR A 138 25.02 38.67 21.10
CA THR A 138 26.13 39.55 21.44
C THR A 138 26.84 39.91 20.14
N GLY A 139 26.69 41.16 19.72
CA GLY A 139 27.43 41.73 18.60
C GLY A 139 28.92 41.60 18.89
N ASN A 140 29.64 41.01 17.95
CA ASN A 140 31.09 41.05 17.95
C ASN A 140 31.56 42.18 17.02
N ARG A 141 32.53 42.94 17.53
CA ARG A 141 33.14 44.14 16.93
C ARG A 141 33.87 43.84 15.64
#